data_AF-A0A9P5KTW0-F1
#
_entry.id   AF-A0A9P5KTW0-F1
#
_cell.length_a   1.000
_cell.length_b   1.000
_cell.length_c   1.000
_cell.angle_alpha   90.00
_cell.angle_beta   90.00
_cell.angle_gamma   90.00
#
_symmetry.space_group_name_H-M   'P 1'
#
loop_
_entity.id
_entity.type
_entity.pdbx_description
1 polymer ?
#
loop_
_entity_poly.entity_id
_entity_poly.type
_entity_poly.pdbx_seq_one_letter_code
_entity_poly.pdbx_strand_id
1 'polypeptide(L)'
;MGSNILDVFNPPSKSNPGNNPDNSTDKKLDEPCLQCLTVSSAVMIGAGTYLASGLVFRQKEGAPPNPNVTKNWKFAVKGFGSFVLGLGIYRGIAAARMYFDESAAKEKKLE
;
A
#
# COMPACT_ATOMS: atom_id res chain seq x y z
N MET A 1 8.02 26.55 -19.44
CA MET A 1 7.49 25.24 -18.97
C MET A 1 8.34 24.82 -17.80
N GLY A 2 7.82 24.93 -16.58
CA GLY A 2 8.54 24.55 -15.37
C GLY A 2 7.52 24.34 -14.27
N SER A 3 7.24 23.08 -13.93
CA SER A 3 6.40 22.73 -12.79
C SER A 3 7.15 23.11 -11.51
N ASN A 4 6.56 23.99 -10.72
CA ASN A 4 7.14 24.42 -9.45
C ASN A 4 6.75 23.42 -8.36
N ILE A 5 7.76 22.90 -7.65
CA ILE A 5 7.61 21.97 -6.52
C ILE A 5 6.73 22.51 -5.38
N LEU A 6 6.49 23.83 -5.35
CA LEU A 6 5.60 24.48 -4.38
C LEU A 6 4.12 24.07 -4.52
N ASP A 7 3.66 23.69 -5.72
CA ASP A 7 2.27 23.20 -5.92
C ASP A 7 2.04 21.79 -5.35
N VAL A 8 3.11 21.06 -5.04
CA VAL A 8 3.04 19.73 -4.39
C VAL A 8 2.88 19.87 -2.88
N PHE A 9 3.45 20.93 -2.28
CA PHE A 9 3.46 21.11 -0.83
C PHE A 9 2.39 22.07 -0.30
N ASN A 10 1.75 22.87 -1.16
CA ASN A 10 0.57 23.67 -0.80
C ASN A 10 -0.38 23.83 -1.99
N PRO A 11 -1.20 22.81 -2.32
CA PRO A 11 -2.13 22.91 -3.43
C PRO A 11 -3.14 24.04 -3.18
N PRO A 12 -3.42 24.93 -4.17
CA PRO A 12 -4.35 26.02 -3.98
C PRO A 12 -5.77 25.47 -3.78
N SER A 13 -6.33 25.72 -2.59
CA SER A 13 -7.75 25.53 -2.29
C SER A 13 -8.60 26.36 -3.27
N LYS A 14 -9.05 25.75 -4.37
CA LYS A 14 -10.09 26.31 -5.24
C LYS A 14 -11.39 25.59 -5.02
N SER A 15 -12.11 26.12 -4.05
CA SER A 15 -13.55 26.05 -3.93
C SER A 15 -14.23 26.77 -5.13
N ASN A 16 -15.16 26.03 -5.75
CA ASN A 16 -16.46 26.47 -6.32
C ASN A 16 -16.51 27.21 -7.68
N PRO A 17 -17.70 27.30 -8.33
CA PRO A 17 -18.76 26.29 -8.57
C PRO A 17 -19.39 26.39 -9.99
N GLY A 18 -20.08 25.34 -10.48
CA GLY A 18 -20.94 25.36 -11.69
C GLY A 18 -20.31 24.63 -12.88
N ASN A 19 -20.72 23.41 -13.22
CA ASN A 19 -22.05 23.09 -13.77
C ASN A 19 -22.54 21.68 -13.33
N ASN A 20 -23.21 21.62 -12.17
CA ASN A 20 -24.50 20.96 -11.82
C ASN A 20 -24.88 19.53 -12.33
N PRO A 21 -25.80 18.80 -11.64
CA PRO A 21 -25.64 18.18 -10.31
C PRO A 21 -26.35 16.80 -10.24
N ASP A 22 -25.64 15.69 -10.32
CA ASP A 22 -26.16 14.36 -9.94
C ASP A 22 -25.76 14.03 -8.51
N ASN A 23 -26.49 14.71 -7.61
CA ASN A 23 -27.00 14.20 -6.35
C ASN A 23 -26.55 12.78 -5.95
N SER A 24 -25.45 12.68 -5.21
CA SER A 24 -25.36 11.79 -4.04
C SER A 24 -24.12 12.12 -3.23
N THR A 25 -24.32 13.01 -2.27
CA THR A 25 -23.70 12.94 -0.95
C THR A 25 -22.17 13.01 -0.93
N ASP A 26 -21.68 14.22 -0.63
CA ASP A 26 -20.53 14.50 0.23
C ASP A 26 -20.28 13.42 1.31
N LYS A 27 -19.63 12.32 0.94
CA LYS A 27 -19.10 11.26 1.83
C LYS A 27 -18.01 10.40 1.17
N LYS A 28 -17.40 10.85 0.06
CA LYS A 28 -16.49 10.00 -0.73
C LYS A 28 -15.04 10.50 -0.85
N LEU A 29 -14.62 11.42 0.00
CA LEU A 29 -13.22 11.88 0.05
C LEU A 29 -12.31 10.99 0.91
N ASP A 30 -12.89 10.11 1.73
CA ASP A 30 -12.18 9.24 2.69
C ASP A 30 -12.38 7.74 2.44
N GLU A 31 -12.89 7.32 1.28
CA GLU A 31 -12.89 5.90 0.93
C GLU A 31 -11.51 5.54 0.35
N PRO A 32 -10.69 4.73 1.04
CA PRO A 32 -9.44 4.29 0.47
C PRO A 32 -9.75 3.51 -0.80
N CYS A 33 -9.20 3.97 -1.94
CA CYS A 33 -9.39 3.31 -3.22
C CYS A 33 -9.06 1.82 -3.07
N LEU A 34 -10.05 0.94 -3.25
CA LEU A 34 -9.93 -0.50 -3.04
C LEU A 34 -8.74 -1.06 -3.83
N GLN A 35 -8.59 -0.64 -5.09
CA GLN A 35 -7.48 -1.02 -5.96
C GLN A 35 -6.11 -0.57 -5.40
N CYS A 36 -6.01 0.65 -4.86
CA CYS A 36 -4.78 1.16 -4.24
C CYS A 36 -4.43 0.36 -2.97
N LEU A 37 -5.43 -0.01 -2.18
CA LEU A 37 -5.25 -0.79 -0.95
C LEU A 37 -4.82 -2.24 -1.27
N THR A 38 -5.40 -2.84 -2.31
CA THR A 38 -5.03 -4.19 -2.78
C THR A 38 -3.62 -4.23 -3.35
N VAL A 39 -3.24 -3.28 -4.21
CA VAL A 39 -1.88 -3.26 -4.78
C VAL A 39 -0.84 -2.99 -3.71
N SER A 40 -1.08 -2.01 -2.83
CA SER A 40 -0.14 -1.70 -1.75
C SER A 40 0.02 -2.87 -0.77
N SER A 41 -1.06 -3.57 -0.42
CA SER A 41 -0.97 -4.77 0.43
C SER A 41 -0.21 -5.91 -0.27
N ALA A 42 -0.49 -6.18 -1.56
CA ALA A 42 0.22 -7.20 -2.32
C ALA A 42 1.74 -6.93 -2.41
N VAL A 43 2.13 -5.68 -2.70
CA VAL A 43 3.55 -5.29 -2.74
C VAL A 43 4.20 -5.43 -1.36
N MET A 44 3.52 -5.01 -0.30
CA MET A 44 4.04 -5.14 1.07
C MET A 44 4.18 -6.60 1.50
N ILE A 45 3.24 -7.47 1.14
CA ILE A 45 3.32 -8.90 1.42
C ILE A 45 4.48 -9.53 0.64
N GLY A 46 4.60 -9.26 -0.67
CA GLY A 46 5.68 -9.78 -1.50
C GLY A 46 7.06 -9.30 -1.07
N ALA A 47 7.23 -7.99 -0.87
CA ALA A 47 8.50 -7.42 -0.41
C ALA A 47 8.82 -7.85 1.03
N GLY A 48 7.83 -7.85 1.92
CA GLY A 48 7.98 -8.24 3.32
C GLY A 48 8.40 -9.69 3.47
N THR A 49 7.76 -10.63 2.76
CA THR A 49 8.15 -12.06 2.74
C THR A 49 9.57 -12.25 2.19
N TYR A 50 9.91 -11.57 1.09
CA TYR A 50 11.24 -11.64 0.50
C TYR A 50 12.34 -11.17 1.48
N LEU A 51 12.13 -10.04 2.15
CA LEU A 51 13.07 -9.50 3.14
C LEU A 51 13.12 -10.37 4.41
N ALA A 52 11.97 -10.81 4.93
CA ALA A 52 11.87 -11.64 6.14
C ALA A 52 12.56 -13.00 5.97
N SER A 53 12.45 -13.62 4.79
CA SER A 53 13.12 -14.89 4.49
C SER A 53 14.65 -14.80 4.54
N GLY A 54 15.21 -13.61 4.26
CA GLY A 54 16.65 -13.41 4.10
C GLY A 54 17.18 -13.86 2.74
N LEU A 55 16.29 -14.16 1.77
CA LEU A 55 16.66 -14.43 0.36
C LEU A 55 17.52 -13.30 -0.23
N VAL A 56 17.31 -12.06 0.21
CA VAL A 56 18.11 -10.90 -0.21
C VAL A 56 19.61 -11.02 0.12
N PHE A 57 19.97 -11.87 1.10
CA PHE A 57 21.35 -12.13 1.50
C PHE A 57 21.87 -13.47 0.99
N ARG A 58 21.09 -14.18 0.17
CA ARG A 58 21.49 -15.47 -0.37
C ARG A 58 22.63 -15.24 -1.36
N GLN A 59 23.83 -15.72 -1.00
CA GLN A 59 24.97 -15.69 -1.88
C GLN A 59 24.94 -16.87 -2.85
N LYS A 60 25.61 -16.71 -4.00
CA LYS A 60 25.86 -17.82 -4.93
C LYS A 60 26.73 -18.87 -4.23
N GLU A 61 26.45 -20.14 -4.51
CA GLU A 61 27.26 -21.26 -4.00
C GLU A 61 28.73 -21.06 -4.40
N GLY A 62 29.62 -21.09 -3.41
CA GLY A 62 31.06 -20.85 -3.59
C GLY A 62 31.53 -19.39 -3.45
N ALA A 63 30.63 -18.42 -3.28
CA ALA A 63 31.03 -17.04 -3.00
C ALA A 63 31.42 -16.84 -1.52
N PRO A 64 32.52 -16.15 -1.21
CA PRO A 64 32.88 -15.85 0.17
C PRO A 64 31.82 -14.94 0.83
N PRO A 65 31.52 -15.14 2.13
CA PRO A 65 30.58 -14.32 2.88
C PRO A 65 30.96 -12.84 2.76
N ASN A 66 30.03 -12.01 2.26
CA ASN A 66 30.27 -10.59 2.05
C ASN A 66 30.61 -9.94 3.41
N PRO A 67 31.84 -9.45 3.60
CA PRO A 67 32.30 -8.93 4.89
C PRO A 67 31.55 -7.66 5.33
N ASN A 68 30.88 -6.98 4.40
CA ASN A 68 30.11 -5.77 4.69
C ASN A 68 28.73 -6.03 5.33
N VAL A 69 28.25 -7.28 5.32
CA VAL A 69 26.91 -7.61 5.83
C VAL A 69 27.03 -8.20 7.24
N THR A 70 27.00 -7.32 8.24
CA THR A 70 27.06 -7.72 9.65
C THR A 70 25.82 -8.53 10.07
N LYS A 71 25.97 -9.38 11.09
CA LYS A 71 24.84 -10.17 11.64
C LYS A 71 23.69 -9.27 12.10
N ASN A 72 24.00 -8.12 12.70
CA ASN A 72 23.02 -7.15 13.18
C ASN A 72 22.22 -6.53 12.03
N TRP A 73 22.88 -6.24 10.90
CA TRP A 73 22.18 -5.74 9.72
C TRP A 73 21.21 -6.77 9.13
N LYS A 74 21.62 -8.05 9.05
CA LYS A 74 20.73 -9.12 8.60
C LYS A 74 19.50 -9.24 9.50
N PHE A 75 19.70 -9.14 10.81
CA PHE A 75 18.60 -9.19 11.77
C PHE A 75 17.66 -7.98 11.61
N ALA A 76 18.20 -6.77 11.47
CA ALA A 76 17.41 -5.56 11.24
C ALA A 76 16.57 -5.66 9.96
N VAL A 77 17.15 -6.10 8.85
CA VAL A 77 16.44 -6.25 7.56
C VAL A 77 15.36 -7.33 7.63
N LYS A 78 15.62 -8.47 8.29
CA LYS A 78 14.61 -9.51 8.48
C LYS A 78 13.47 -9.04 9.38
N GLY A 79 13.79 -8.32 10.47
CA GLY A 79 12.81 -7.73 11.38
C GLY A 79 11.94 -6.69 10.67
N PHE A 80 12.55 -5.80 9.90
CA PHE A 80 11.83 -4.84 9.06
C PHE A 80 10.95 -5.53 8.03
N GLY A 81 11.45 -6.58 7.36
CA GLY A 81 10.65 -7.39 6.43
C GLY A 81 9.41 -8.00 7.09
N SER A 82 9.55 -8.55 8.30
CA SER A 82 8.43 -9.09 9.08
C SER A 82 7.40 -8.01 9.44
N PHE A 83 7.87 -6.82 9.82
CA PHE A 83 7.01 -5.68 10.09
C PHE A 83 6.22 -5.25 8.85
N VAL A 84 6.89 -5.11 7.70
CA VAL A 84 6.25 -4.74 6.42
C VAL A 84 5.24 -5.79 5.99
N LEU A 85 5.56 -7.08 6.16
CA LEU A 85 4.64 -8.19 5.90
C LEU A 85 3.38 -8.08 6.78
N GLY A 86 3.55 -7.85 8.08
CA GLY A 86 2.43 -7.65 9.00
C GLY A 86 1.54 -6.46 8.61
N LEU A 87 2.16 -5.33 8.22
CA LEU A 87 1.44 -4.15 7.74
C LEU A 87 0.66 -4.44 6.44
N GLY A 88 1.27 -5.20 5.53
CA GLY A 88 0.64 -5.66 4.29
C GLY A 88 -0.58 -6.54 4.54
N ILE A 89 -0.46 -7.53 5.43
CA ILE A 89 -1.58 -8.40 5.84
C ILE A 89 -2.70 -7.57 6.47
N TYR A 90 -2.37 -6.67 7.40
CA TYR A 90 -3.35 -5.79 8.05
C TYR A 90 -4.16 -4.97 7.03
N ARG A 91 -3.48 -4.35 6.06
CA ARG A 91 -4.14 -3.61 4.97
C ARG A 91 -4.92 -4.52 4.01
N GLY A 92 -4.42 -5.73 3.75
CA GLY A 92 -5.11 -6.73 2.94
C GLY A 92 -6.44 -7.17 3.57
N ILE A 93 -6.48 -7.35 4.89
CA ILE A 93 -7.73 -7.68 5.61
C ILE A 93 -8.73 -6.51 5.50
N ALA A 94 -8.27 -5.26 5.62
CA ALA A 94 -9.13 -4.11 5.42
C ALA A 94 -9.71 -4.04 3.99
N ALA A 95 -8.89 -4.32 2.97
CA ALA A 95 -9.32 -4.40 1.58
C ALA A 95 -10.35 -5.51 1.35
N ALA A 96 -10.13 -6.69 1.95
CA ALA A 96 -11.06 -7.81 1.85
C ALA A 96 -12.42 -7.47 2.45
N ARG A 97 -12.46 -6.82 3.63
CA ARG A 97 -13.73 -6.39 4.23
C ARG A 97 -14.49 -5.42 3.34
N MET A 98 -13.81 -4.42 2.78
CA MET A 98 -14.43 -3.47 1.84
C MET A 98 -14.94 -4.15 0.57
N TYR A 99 -14.23 -5.15 0.05
CA TYR A 99 -14.69 -5.92 -1.11
C TYR A 99 -15.97 -6.71 -0.80
N PHE A 100 -16.02 -7.37 0.37
CA PHE A 100 -17.21 -8.11 0.78
C PHE A 100 -18.41 -7.20 1.04
N ASP A 101 -18.21 -6.04 1.68
CA ASP A 101 -19.25 -5.03 1.86
C ASP A 101 -19.79 -4.50 0.51
N GLU A 102 -18.92 -4.26 -0.46
CA GLU A 102 -19.34 -3.87 -1.82
C GLU A 102 -20.17 -4.96 -2.50
N SER A 103 -19.77 -6.23 -2.37
CA SER A 103 -20.51 -7.35 -2.97
C SER A 103 -21.89 -7.56 -2.34
N ALA A 104 -22.01 -7.44 -1.01
CA ALA A 104 -23.31 -7.54 -0.33
C ALA A 104 -24.25 -6.37 -0.68
N ALA A 105 -23.70 -5.17 -0.94
CA ALA A 105 -24.49 -4.02 -1.39
C ALA A 105 -25.01 -4.18 -2.83
N LYS A 106 -24.29 -4.90 -3.69
CA LYS A 106 -24.73 -5.18 -5.07
C LYS A 106 -25.88 -6.19 -5.13
N GLU A 107 -25.86 -7.22 -4.29
CA GLU A 107 -26.97 -8.19 -4.22
C GLU A 107 -28.29 -7.53 -3.79
N LYS A 108 -28.27 -6.67 -2.77
CA LYS A 108 -29.48 -5.96 -2.29
C LYS A 108 -30.08 -4.96 -3.27
N LYS A 109 -29.36 -4.56 -4.33
CA LYS A 109 -29.90 -3.67 -5.37
C LYS A 109 -30.54 -4.44 -6.53
N LEU A 110 -30.42 -5.76 -6.55
CA LEU A 110 -30.89 -6.63 -7.63
C LEU A 110 -32.19 -7.38 -7.27
N GLU A 111 -32.57 -7.40 -5.99
CA GLU A 111 -33.91 -7.75 -5.49
C GLU A 111 -34.85 -6.53 -5.48
#